data_AF-A0A389M5G0-F1
#
_entry.id   AF-A0A389M5G0-F1
#
_cell.length_a   1.000
_cell.length_b   1.000
_cell.length_c   1.000
_cell.angle_alpha   90.00
_cell.angle_beta   90.00
_cell.angle_gamma   90.00
#
_symmetry.space_group_name_H-M   'P 1'
#
loop_
_entity.id
_entity.type
_entity.pdbx_description
1 polymer ?
#
loop_
_entity_poly.entity_id
_entity_poly.type
_entity_poly.pdbx_seq_one_letter_code
_entity_poly.pdbx_strand_id
1 'polypeptide(L)' 'MEQNPENPEVFHYTRRNEQEELIVILNFSQDVQHAIFTIPEDANLLISNYEKQCLNGILQPFEAAIFYRSV' A
#
# COMPACT_ATOMS: atom_id res chain seq x y z
N MET A 1 12.11 -1.91 -19.25
CA MET A 1 11.19 -2.19 -18.12
C MET A 1 11.39 -1.04 -17.16
N GLU A 2 10.51 -0.03 -17.12
CA GLU A 2 10.39 0.90 -16.00
C GLU A 2 9.37 2.02 -16.26
N GLN A 3 8.81 2.48 -15.13
CA GLN A 3 7.87 3.58 -14.89
C GLN A 3 6.39 3.22 -15.08
N ASN A 4 5.66 3.13 -13.96
CA ASN A 4 4.22 3.44 -13.94
C ASN A 4 4.06 4.72 -13.10
N PRO A 5 4.36 5.90 -13.67
CA PRO A 5 4.65 7.08 -12.88
C PRO A 5 3.44 7.66 -12.13
N GLU A 6 2.19 7.44 -12.55
CA GLU A 6 1.01 7.73 -11.73
C GLU A 6 -0.12 6.79 -12.18
N ASN A 7 -0.36 5.68 -11.47
CA ASN A 7 -1.64 4.99 -11.64
C ASN A 7 -2.68 5.84 -10.89
N PRO A 8 -3.58 6.58 -11.58
CA PRO A 8 -4.49 7.51 -10.92
C PRO A 8 -5.46 6.81 -9.97
N GLU A 9 -5.64 5.49 -10.13
CA GLU A 9 -6.49 4.65 -9.30
C GLU A 9 -5.76 4.11 -8.07
N VAL A 10 -4.43 4.23 -7.98
CA VAL A 10 -3.65 3.72 -6.83
C VAL A 10 -3.00 4.87 -6.09
N PHE A 11 -3.38 5.02 -4.83
CA PHE A 11 -2.77 5.97 -3.92
C PHE A 11 -1.83 5.23 -2.98
N HIS A 12 -0.55 5.53 -3.09
CA HIS A 12 0.49 5.01 -2.21
C HIS A 12 1.32 6.18 -1.65
N TYR A 13 1.39 6.29 -0.33
CA TYR A 13 2.18 7.33 0.33
C TYR A 13 2.61 6.91 1.73
N THR A 14 3.60 7.61 2.27
CA THR A 14 4.07 7.41 3.65
C THR A 14 3.76 8.63 4.51
N ARG A 15 3.52 8.39 5.80
CA ARG A 15 3.42 9.42 6.84
C ARG A 15 4.42 9.07 7.93
N ARG A 16 5.28 10.01 8.31
CA ARG A 16 6.35 9.75 9.27
C ARG A 16 6.44 10.85 10.32
N ASN A 17 6.67 10.47 11.56
CA ASN A 17 7.10 11.35 12.64
C ASN A 17 8.44 10.84 13.23
N GLU A 18 8.80 11.30 14.42
CA GLU A 18 10.07 10.94 15.06
C GLU A 18 10.11 9.50 15.59
N GLN A 19 8.96 8.86 15.78
CA GLN A 19 8.83 7.55 16.43
C GLN A 19 8.30 6.45 15.49
N GLU A 20 7.51 6.83 14.48
CA GLU A 20 6.75 5.91 13.66
C GLU A 20 6.64 6.37 12.19
N GLU A 21 6.48 5.37 11.33
CA GLU A 21 6.19 5.51 9.91
C GLU A 21 4.97 4.65 9.56
N LEU A 22 4.01 5.26 8.85
CA LEU A 22 2.88 4.59 8.24
C LEU A 22 3.09 4.49 6.73
N ILE A 23 2.81 3.32 6.17
CA ILE A 23 2.74 3.09 4.72
C ILE A 23 1.27 2.84 4.37
N VAL A 24 0.71 3.71 3.52
CA VAL A 24 -0.70 3.67 3.12
C VAL A 24 -0.78 3.28 1.65
N ILE A 25 -1.50 2.21 1.35
CA ILE A 25 -1.70 1.69 -0.02
C ILE A 25 -3.19 1.50 -0.24
N LEU A 26 -3.74 2.18 -1.26
CA LEU A 26 -5.17 2.23 -1.54
C LEU A 26 -5.41 2.04 -3.04
N ASN A 27 -6.36 1.18 -3.40
CA ASN A 27 -6.99 1.13 -4.70
C ASN A 27 -8.31 1.90 -4.62
N PHE A 28 -8.45 2.97 -5.40
CA PHE A 28 -9.67 3.78 -5.50
C PHE A 28 -10.61 3.37 -6.63
N SER A 29 -10.34 2.24 -7.27
CA SER A 29 -11.17 1.69 -8.35
C SER A 29 -11.91 0.41 -7.93
N GLN A 30 -12.98 0.11 -8.68
CA GLN A 30 -13.69 -1.16 -8.63
C GLN A 30 -12.98 -2.30 -9.39
N ASP A 31 -11.83 -2.00 -10.01
CA ASP A 31 -11.06 -2.94 -10.81
C ASP A 31 -9.83 -3.42 -10.03
N VAL A 32 -9.28 -4.57 -10.43
CA VAL A 32 -7.99 -5.03 -9.92
C VAL A 32 -6.90 -4.10 -10.45
N GLN A 33 -6.06 -3.58 -9.55
CA GLN A 33 -4.93 -2.72 -9.91
C GLN A 33 -3.60 -3.41 -9.69
N HIS A 34 -2.62 -3.03 -10.50
CA HIS A 34 -1.23 -3.47 -10.35
C HIS A 34 -0.36 -2.27 -10.01
N ALA A 35 0.39 -2.39 -8.92
CA ALA A 35 1.30 -1.35 -8.46
C ALA A 35 2.58 -1.96 -7.92
N ILE A 36 3.68 -1.23 -8.09
CA ILE A 36 4.97 -1.57 -7.48
C ILE A 36 5.14 -0.66 -6.28
N PHE A 37 5.27 -1.26 -5.10
CA PHE A 37 5.56 -0.56 -3.84
C PHE A 37 6.49 -1.43 -3.00
N THR A 38 7.22 -0.78 -2.10
CA THR A 38 8.11 -1.46 -1.15
C THR A 38 7.50 -1.34 0.23
N ILE A 39 7.11 -2.48 0.81
CA ILE A 39 6.74 -2.57 2.22
C ILE A 39 7.99 -3.02 2.98
N PRO A 40 8.50 -2.23 3.94
CA PRO A 40 9.63 -2.64 4.76
C PRO A 40 9.36 -3.97 5.49
N GLU A 41 10.38 -4.83 5.61
CA GLU A 41 10.24 -6.14 6.28
C GLU A 41 9.85 -6.02 7.77
N ASP A 42 10.20 -4.91 8.40
CA ASP A 42 9.88 -4.59 9.80
C ASP A 42 8.50 -3.92 9.97
N ALA A 43 7.77 -3.68 8.88
CA ALA A 43 6.43 -3.11 8.93
C ALA A 43 5.38 -4.17 9.25
N ASN A 44 4.49 -3.81 10.18
CA ASN A 44 3.38 -4.65 10.62
C ASN A 44 2.08 -4.13 10.01
N LEU A 45 1.14 -5.03 9.71
CA LEU A 45 -0.19 -4.63 9.27
C LEU A 45 -0.91 -3.90 10.40
N LEU A 46 -1.33 -2.66 10.18
CA LEU A 46 -2.16 -1.91 11.11
C LEU A 46 -3.64 -2.22 10.90
N ILE A 47 -4.09 -2.10 9.65
CA ILE A 47 -5.47 -2.33 9.25
C ILE A 47 -5.53 -2.66 7.76
N SER A 48 -6.45 -3.55 7.40
CA SER A 48 -6.86 -3.79 6.02
C SER A 48 -8.33 -4.14 5.94
N ASN A 49 -8.93 -3.92 4.78
CA ASN A 49 -10.27 -4.38 4.44
C ASN A 49 -10.29 -5.72 3.68
N TYR A 50 -9.13 -6.35 3.45
CA TYR A 50 -9.00 -7.69 2.89
C TYR A 50 -8.09 -8.55 3.79
N GLU A 51 -8.32 -9.88 3.81
CA GLU A 51 -7.49 -10.81 4.60
C GLU A 51 -6.09 -11.03 4.03
N LYS A 52 -5.93 -10.86 2.71
CA LYS A 52 -4.69 -11.04 1.98
C LYS A 52 -4.36 -9.78 1.20
N GLN A 53 -3.69 -8.86 1.87
CA GLN A 53 -3.38 -7.56 1.35
C GLN A 53 -2.11 -7.54 0.48
N CYS A 54 -2.09 -6.69 -0.54
CA CYS A 54 -0.95 -6.29 -1.34
C CYS A 54 -0.18 -7.46 -1.99
N LEU A 55 -0.85 -8.59 -2.26
CA LEU A 55 -0.19 -9.82 -2.67
C LEU A 55 0.52 -9.63 -4.02
N ASN A 56 1.86 -9.58 -3.98
CA ASN A 56 2.72 -9.38 -5.15
C ASN A 56 2.38 -8.11 -5.96
N GLY A 57 1.98 -7.03 -5.29
CA GLY A 57 1.64 -5.77 -5.96
C GLY A 57 0.30 -5.78 -6.69
N ILE A 58 -0.54 -6.78 -6.42
CA ILE A 58 -1.92 -6.88 -6.91
C ILE A 58 -2.86 -6.35 -5.83
N LEU A 59 -3.68 -5.35 -6.17
CA LEU A 59 -4.69 -4.77 -5.29
C LEU A 59 -6.09 -5.15 -5.81
N GLN A 60 -6.90 -5.75 -4.95
CA GLN A 60 -8.31 -6.06 -5.21
C GLN A 60 -9.16 -4.78 -5.31
N PRO A 61 -10.37 -4.85 -5.89
CA PRO A 61 -11.30 -3.71 -5.93
C PRO A 61 -11.45 -3.05 -4.57
N PHE A 62 -11.19 -1.75 -4.50
CA PHE A 62 -11.23 -0.95 -3.27
C PHE A 62 -10.32 -1.45 -2.13
N GLU A 63 -9.30 -2.24 -2.42
CA GLU A 63 -8.38 -2.72 -1.40
C GLU A 63 -7.63 -1.57 -0.74
N ALA A 64 -7.61 -1.58 0.59
CA ALA A 64 -6.90 -0.66 1.43
C ALA A 64 -6.06 -1.45 2.43
N ALA A 65 -4.78 -1.11 2.51
CA ALA A 65 -3.85 -1.69 3.47
C ALA A 65 -2.97 -0.59 4.04
N ILE A 66 -2.89 -0.55 5.36
CA ILE A 66 -2.06 0.38 6.10
C ILE A 66 -1.11 -0.43 6.96
N PHE A 67 0.17 -0.15 6.81
CA PHE A 67 1.23 -0.75 7.60
C PHE A 67 1.84 0.31 8.50
N TYR A 68 2.41 -0.12 9.62
CA TYR A 68 3.13 0.74 10.54
C TYR A 68 4.44 0.11 10.96
N ARG A 69 5.43 0.94 11.24
CA ARG A 69 6.69 0.53 11.88
C ARG A 69 7.22 1.62 12.79
N SER A 70 8.00 1.21 13.78
CA SER A 70 8.85 2.12 14.53
C SER A 70 10.05 2.56 13.69
N VAL A 71 10.59 3.75 13.95
CA VAL A 71 11.74 4.31 13.24
C VAL A 71 12.89 4.64 14.17
#